data_AF-E8WHT0-F1
#
_entry.id   AF-E8WHT0-F1
#
_cell.length_a   1.000
_cell.length_b   1.000
_cell.length_c   1.000
_cell.angle_alpha   90.00
_cell.angle_beta   90.00
_cell.angle_gamma   90.00
#
_symmetry.space_group_name_H-M   'P 1'
#
loop_
_entity.id
_entity.type
_entity.pdbx_description
1 polymer ?
#
loop_
_entity_poly.entity_id
_entity_poly.type
_entity_poly.pdbx_seq_one_letter_code
_entity_poly.pdbx_strand_id
1 'polypeptide(L)' 'MFGFGVPELLLILVILLVIFGPGKLPQLGSSLGGAIRNFKKASQEDGKVINPKEEDTK' A
#
# COMPACT_ATOMS: atom_id res chain seq x y z
N MET A 1 -11.25 1.40 30.12
CA MET A 1 -12.16 1.75 29.01
C MET A 1 -11.61 1.08 27.77
N PHE A 2 -12.23 -0.02 27.32
CA PHE A 2 -11.82 -0.74 26.12
C PHE A 2 -12.13 0.14 24.91
N GLY A 3 -11.14 0.94 24.48
CA GLY A 3 -11.19 1.68 23.23
C GLY A 3 -11.26 0.70 22.06
N PHE A 4 -11.98 1.10 21.01
CA PHE A 4 -12.15 0.39 19.72
C PHE A 4 -11.05 -0.65 19.48
N GLY A 5 -11.36 -1.90 19.81
CA GLY A 5 -10.41 -2.98 19.70
C GLY A 5 -10.36 -3.49 18.26
N VAL A 6 -9.42 -4.41 18.03
CA VAL A 6 -9.39 -5.23 16.82
C VAL A 6 -10.75 -5.88 16.53
N PRO A 7 -11.53 -6.39 17.52
CA PRO A 7 -12.84 -7.00 17.26
C PRO A 7 -13.86 -6.04 16.64
N GLU A 8 -14.00 -4.82 17.16
CA GLU A 8 -14.94 -3.83 16.63
C GLU A 8 -14.58 -3.42 15.20
N LEU A 9 -13.28 -3.24 14.91
CA LEU A 9 -12.81 -2.95 13.55
C LEU A 9 -13.13 -4.10 12.59
N LEU A 10 -12.98 -5.35 13.05
CA LEU A 10 -13.30 -6.55 12.27
C LEU A 10 -14.80 -6.65 11.97
N LEU A 11 -15.66 -6.31 12.94
CA LEU A 11 -17.11 -6.27 12.75
C LEU A 11 -17.51 -5.25 11.66
N ILE A 12 -16.94 -4.04 11.73
CA ILE A 12 -17.16 -2.99 10.72
C ILE A 12 -16.65 -3.44 9.35
N LEU A 13 -15.47 -4.07 9.30
CA LEU A 13 -14.90 -4.61 8.08
C LEU A 13 -15.81 -5.66 7.45
N VAL A 14 -16.39 -6.56 8.23
CA VAL A 14 -17.34 -7.58 7.73
C VAL A 14 -18.58 -6.92 7.13
N ILE A 15 -19.14 -5.89 7.77
CA ILE A 15 -20.30 -5.15 7.23
C ILE A 15 -19.93 -4.49 5.88
N LEU A 16 -18.77 -3.85 5.80
CA LEU A 16 -18.27 -3.26 4.56
C LEU A 16 -18.05 -4.31 3.46
N LEU A 17 -17.52 -5.49 3.83
CA LEU A 17 -17.34 -6.61 2.91
C LEU A 17 -18.66 -7.17 2.39
N VAL A 18 -19.73 -7.16 3.18
CA VAL A 18 -21.06 -7.57 2.70
C VAL A 18 -21.63 -6.58 1.69
N ILE A 19 -21.43 -5.28 1.92
CA ILE A 19 -21.93 -4.22 1.02
C ILE A 19 -21.11 -4.15 -0.28
N PHE A 20 -19.78 -4.14 -0.17
CA PHE A 20 -18.87 -3.96 -1.31
C PHE A 20 -18.44 -5.28 -1.97
N GLY A 21 -18.53 -6.40 -1.25
CA GLY A 21 -18.03 -7.71 -1.65
C GLY A 21 -16.53 -7.91 -1.33
N PRO A 22 -16.10 -9.13 -0.98
CA PRO A 22 -14.71 -9.41 -0.61
C PRO A 22 -13.71 -9.28 -1.75
N GLY A 23 -14.16 -9.31 -3.00
CA GLY A 23 -13.30 -9.09 -4.16
C GLY A 23 -12.91 -7.63 -4.42
N LYS A 24 -13.67 -6.65 -3.89
CA LYS A 24 -13.43 -5.23 -4.20
C LYS A 24 -12.27 -4.64 -3.41
N LEU A 25 -12.05 -5.06 -2.16
CA LEU A 25 -10.88 -4.62 -1.37
C LEU A 25 -9.53 -5.00 -2.02
N PRO A 26 -9.28 -6.26 -2.42
CA PRO A 26 -8.02 -6.62 -3.07
C PRO A 26 -7.88 -5.96 -4.45
N GLN A 27 -8.96 -5.80 -5.21
CA GLN A 27 -8.92 -5.11 -6.50
C GLN A 27 -8.50 -3.64 -6.35
N LEU A 28 -9.05 -2.95 -5.34
CA LEU A 28 -8.68 -1.56 -5.02
C LEU A 28 -7.23 -1.49 -4.50
N GLY A 29 -6.85 -2.43 -3.63
CA GLY A 29 -5.50 -2.55 -3.08
C GLY A 29 -4.43 -2.82 -4.14
N SER A 30 -4.70 -3.69 -5.12
CA SER A 30 -3.79 -3.94 -6.24
C SER A 30 -3.59 -2.70 -7.11
N SER A 31 -4.68 -1.95 -7.36
CA SER A 31 -4.65 -0.72 -8.16
C SER A 31 -3.87 0.39 -7.45
N LEU A 32 -4.17 0.63 -6.17
CA LEU A 32 -3.46 1.59 -5.32
C LEU A 32 -2.02 1.18 -5.09
N GLY A 33 -1.75 -0.11 -4.86
CA GLY A 33 -0.40 -0.64 -4.67
C GLY A 33 0.48 -0.48 -5.90
N GLY A 34 -0.07 -0.72 -7.09
CA GLY A 34 0.60 -0.41 -8.36
C GLY A 34 0.93 1.08 -8.50
N ALA A 35 -0.04 1.95 -8.20
CA ALA A 35 0.15 3.40 -8.24
C ALA A 35 1.22 3.87 -7.24
N ILE A 36 1.16 3.42 -5.99
CA ILE A 36 2.14 3.77 -4.94
C ILE A 36 3.53 3.24 -5.32
N ARG A 37 3.63 2.03 -5.88
CA ARG A 37 4.92 1.47 -6.33
C ARG A 37 5.54 2.29 -7.45
N ASN A 38 4.73 2.70 -8.42
CA ASN A 38 5.19 3.55 -9.53
C ASN A 38 5.55 4.96 -9.04
N PHE A 39 4.75 5.54 -8.15
CA PHE A 39 5.02 6.82 -7.51
C PHE A 39 6.33 6.79 -6.72
N LYS A 40 6.55 5.72 -5.93
CA LYS A 40 7.80 5.51 -5.20
C LYS A 40 9.00 5.36 -6.14
N LYS A 41 8.85 4.66 -7.27
CA LYS A 41 9.91 4.51 -8.28
C LYS A 41 10.26 5.85 -8.91
N ALA A 42 9.27 6.60 -9.41
CA ALA A 42 9.49 7.91 -10.00
C ALA A 42 10.16 8.87 -9.01
N SER A 43 9.65 8.92 -7.77
CA SER A 43 10.23 9.73 -6.69
C SER A 43 11.66 9.31 -6.32
N GLN A 44 12.03 8.04 -6.47
CA GLN A 44 13.41 7.57 -6.28
C GLN A 44 14.31 7.78 -7.49
N GLU A 45 13.76 7.76 -8.71
CA GLU A 45 14.50 8.04 -9.94
C GLU A 45 14.87 9.52 -10.03
N ASP A 46 13.98 10.43 -9.64
CA ASP A 46 14.27 11.86 -9.50
C ASP A 46 15.35 12.11 -8.43
N GLY A 47 15.37 11.31 -7.35
CA GLY A 47 16.40 11.34 -6.31
C GLY A 47 17.70 10.61 -6.66
N LYS A 48 17.73 9.83 -7.75
CA LYS A 48 18.92 9.06 -8.18
C LYS A 48 19.83 9.81 -9.13
N VAL A 49 19.43 10.95 -9.67
CA VAL A 49 20.32 11.81 -10.49
C VAL A 49 21.45 12.44 -9.64
N ILE A 50 21.36 12.40 -8.30
CA ILE A 50 22.33 13.00 -7.38
C ILE A 50 23.21 12.03 -6.58
N ASN A 51 23.18 10.71 -6.84
CA ASN A 51 24.11 9.75 -6.21
C ASN A 51 24.94 8.96 -7.22
N PRO A 52 26.05 9.54 -7.71
CA PRO A 52 27.14 8.78 -8.31
C PRO A 52 28.04 8.20 -7.20
N LYS A 53 27.68 7.04 -6.63
CA LYS A 53 28.54 6.17 -5.80
C LYS A 53 27.95 4.76 -5.82
N GLU A 54 28.63 3.66 -6.10
CA GLU A 54 30.02 3.27 -6.39
C GLU A 54 29.88 1.96 -7.21
N GLU A 55 30.56 1.82 -8.35
CA GLU A 55 31.68 0.88 -8.52
C GLU A 55 31.73 -0.25 -7.49
N ASP A 56 31.46 -1.50 -7.92
CA ASP A 56 32.15 -2.66 -7.37
C ASP A 56 32.36 -3.73 -8.46
N THR A 57 33.57 -3.71 -9.01
CA THR A 57 34.46 -4.88 -9.07
C THR A 57 34.00 -6.10 -9.88
N LYS A 58 34.28 -6.11 -11.19
CA LYS A 58 35.35 -6.92 -11.84
C LYS A 58 35.38 -6.74 -13.36
#